data_AF-G9ENE8-F1
#
_entry.id   AF-G9ENE8-F1
#
_cell.length_a   1.000
_cell.length_b   1.000
_cell.length_c   1.000
_cell.angle_alpha   90.00
_cell.angle_beta   90.00
_cell.angle_gamma   90.00
#
_symmetry.space_group_name_H-M   'P 1'
#
loop_
_entity.id
_entity.type
_entity.pdbx_description
1 polymer ?
#
loop_
_entity_poly.entity_id
_entity_poly.type
_entity_poly.pdbx_seq_one_letter_code
_entity_poly.pdbx_strand_id
1 'polypeptide(L)' 'MKKLSFIVGAVLILTACSGRYSSNGESLYLKSRNGVKLEIPPPLTRANISDFYNLPPQNQDAHVSIAPPM' A
#
# COMPACT_ATOMS: atom_id res chain seq x y z
N MET A 1 4.81 1.04 -42.96
CA MET A 1 5.43 0.55 -41.70
C MET A 1 5.76 1.68 -40.71
N LYS A 2 6.48 2.74 -41.12
CA LYS A 2 6.94 3.82 -40.21
C LYS A 2 5.82 4.57 -39.45
N LYS A 3 4.67 4.81 -40.11
CA LYS A 3 3.48 5.43 -39.48
C LYS A 3 2.84 4.54 -38.41
N LEU A 4 2.78 3.23 -38.66
CA LEU A 4 2.24 2.25 -37.72
C LEU A 4 3.12 2.13 -36.47
N SER A 5 4.45 2.09 -36.64
CA SER A 5 5.39 2.16 -35.51
C SER A 5 5.21 3.41 -34.65
N PHE A 6 4.92 4.56 -35.28
CA PHE A 6 4.70 5.81 -34.55
C PHE A 6 3.43 5.76 -33.69
N ILE A 7 2.35 5.21 -34.24
CA ILE A 7 1.08 5.03 -33.52
C ILE A 7 1.26 4.06 -32.35
N VAL A 8 1.92 2.92 -32.58
CA VAL A 8 2.19 1.93 -31.52
C VAL A 8 3.07 2.53 -30.42
N GLY A 9 4.10 3.30 -30.78
CA GLY A 9 4.95 4.01 -29.81
C GLY A 9 4.17 5.03 -28.99
N ALA A 10 3.30 5.83 -29.62
CA ALA A 10 2.47 6.83 -28.93
C ALA A 10 1.51 6.19 -27.92
N VAL A 11 0.86 5.08 -28.29
CA VAL A 11 -0.04 4.33 -27.40
C VAL A 11 0.71 3.79 -26.19
N LEU A 12 1.90 3.19 -26.39
CA LEU A 12 2.72 2.68 -25.29
C LEU A 12 3.15 3.79 -24.31
N ILE A 13 3.55 4.95 -24.83
CA ILE A 13 3.93 6.11 -24.01
C ILE A 13 2.73 6.63 -23.21
N LEU A 14 1.55 6.74 -23.83
CA LEU A 14 0.32 7.17 -23.15
C LEU A 14 -0.08 6.21 -22.00
N THR A 15 0.03 4.89 -22.21
CA THR A 15 -0.25 3.91 -21.15
C THR A 15 0.78 3.88 -20.02
N ALA A 16 2.00 4.41 -20.24
CA ALA A 16 2.99 4.54 -19.18
C ALA A 16 2.73 5.75 -18.28
N CYS A 17 1.95 6.73 -18.74
CA CYS A 17 1.60 7.95 -18.00
C CYS A 17 0.34 7.80 -17.14
N SER A 18 -0.51 6.78 -17.36
CA SER A 18 -1.62 6.48 -16.46
C SER A 18 -1.06 5.97 -15.13
N GLY A 19 -1.22 6.79 -14.09
CA GLY A 19 -0.54 6.70 -12.80
C GLY A 19 -0.48 5.28 -12.23
N ARG A 20 0.74 4.80 -12.00
CA ARG A 20 1.02 3.50 -11.35
C ARG A 20 0.72 3.49 -9.85
N TYR A 21 0.40 4.66 -9.27
CA TYR A 21 0.20 4.81 -7.85
C TYR A 21 -1.15 5.49 -7.58
N SER A 22 -1.99 4.79 -6.83
CA SER A 22 -3.25 5.27 -6.26
C SER A 22 -2.97 6.38 -5.24
N SER A 23 -1.83 6.37 -4.55
CA SER A 23 -1.42 7.45 -3.65
C SER A 23 0.10 7.64 -3.57
N ASN A 24 0.55 8.81 -3.11
CA ASN A 24 1.96 9.16 -2.96
C ASN A 24 2.77 8.21 -2.06
N GLY A 25 2.10 7.41 -1.21
CA GLY A 25 2.73 6.49 -0.25
C GLY A 25 2.48 5.00 -0.51
N GLU A 26 1.76 4.63 -1.57
CA GLU A 26 1.26 3.27 -1.78
C GLU A 26 2.36 2.20 -1.73
N SER A 27 3.44 2.37 -2.50
CA SER A 27 4.55 1.39 -2.53
C SER A 27 5.17 1.17 -1.15
N LEU A 28 5.32 2.24 -0.35
CA LEU A 28 5.93 2.14 0.97
C LEU A 28 4.99 1.42 1.94
N TYR A 29 3.71 1.76 1.89
CA TYR A 29 2.67 1.13 2.71
C TYR A 29 2.55 -0.37 2.42
N LEU A 30 2.44 -0.76 1.13
CA LEU A 30 2.27 -2.16 0.73
C LEU A 30 3.46 -3.07 1.03
N LYS A 31 4.66 -2.49 1.18
CA LYS A 31 5.87 -3.24 1.58
C LYS A 31 6.04 -3.33 3.09
N SER A 32 5.29 -2.55 3.85
CA SER A 32 5.37 -2.54 5.31
C SER A 32 4.76 -3.79 5.92
N ARG A 33 5.13 -4.10 7.17
CA ARG A 33 4.57 -5.19 7.97
C ARG A 33 4.24 -4.68 9.36
N ASN A 34 3.25 -5.29 10.00
CA ASN A 34 2.96 -5.02 11.40
C ASN A 34 4.21 -5.26 12.26
N GLY A 35 4.41 -4.41 13.26
CA GLY A 35 5.53 -4.53 14.20
C GLY A 35 5.46 -5.82 15.03
N VAL A 36 6.57 -6.13 15.70
CA VAL A 36 6.63 -7.28 16.61
C VAL A 36 5.69 -7.08 17.79
N LYS A 37 5.18 -8.19 18.34
CA LYS A 37 4.38 -8.15 19.56
C LYS A 37 5.24 -7.65 20.70
N LEU A 38 4.72 -6.69 21.47
CA LEU A 38 5.41 -6.18 22.66
C LEU A 38 5.56 -7.31 23.69
N GLU A 39 6.81 -7.65 24.00
CA GLU A 39 7.17 -8.52 25.12
C GLU A 39 7.43 -7.67 26.36
N ILE A 40 6.83 -8.05 27.48
CA ILE A 40 6.97 -7.33 28.74
C ILE A 40 7.72 -8.24 29.72
N PRO A 41 8.93 -7.86 30.13
CA PRO A 41 9.70 -8.67 31.06
C PRO A 41 9.14 -8.55 32.48
N PRO A 42 9.21 -9.62 33.29
CA PRO A 42 8.91 -9.52 34.72
C PRO A 42 9.82 -8.49 35.42
N PRO A 43 9.34 -7.75 36.44
CA PRO A 43 8.02 -7.81 37.07
C PRO A 43 6.97 -6.89 36.41
N LEU A 44 7.29 -6.29 35.25
CA LEU A 44 6.36 -5.40 34.55
C LEU A 44 5.17 -6.19 33.99
N THR A 45 4.01 -5.55 33.89
CA THR A 45 2.77 -6.19 33.40
C THR A 45 2.09 -5.37 32.32
N ARG A 46 1.20 -6.00 31.55
CA ARG A 46 0.38 -5.33 30.52
C ARG A 46 -0.72 -4.44 31.10
N ALA A 47 -0.91 -4.40 32.42
CA ALA A 47 -2.09 -3.81 33.06
C ALA A 47 -2.38 -2.36 32.65
N ASN A 48 -1.34 -1.56 32.37
CA ASN A 48 -1.46 -0.14 32.00
C ASN A 48 -1.15 0.13 30.51
N ILE A 49 -0.98 -0.91 29.68
CA ILE A 49 -0.69 -0.73 28.25
C ILE A 49 -2.00 -0.86 27.48
N SER A 50 -2.35 0.19 26.76
CA SER A 50 -3.51 0.19 25.89
C SER A 50 -3.27 -0.68 24.67
N ASP A 51 -4.27 -1.50 24.34
CA ASP A 51 -4.30 -2.29 23.11
C ASP A 51 -4.75 -1.46 21.88
N PHE A 52 -4.92 -0.15 22.02
CA PHE A 52 -5.37 0.76 20.96
C PHE A 52 -4.51 0.69 19.68
N TYR A 53 -3.21 0.44 19.82
CA TYR A 53 -2.28 0.32 18.68
C TYR A 53 -2.08 -1.12 18.20
N ASN A 54 -2.83 -2.09 18.75
CA ASN A 54 -2.80 -3.45 18.24
C ASN A 54 -3.52 -3.49 16.89
N LEU A 55 -2.73 -3.51 15.83
CA LEU A 55 -3.25 -3.67 14.48
C LEU A 55 -3.79 -5.10 14.30
N PRO A 56 -4.93 -5.26 13.62
CA PRO A 56 -5.42 -6.59 13.25
C PRO A 56 -4.44 -7.27 12.28
N PRO A 57 -4.53 -8.59 12.12
CA PRO A 57 -3.76 -9.31 11.11
C PRO A 57 -4.05 -8.77 9.70
N GLN A 58 -3.00 -8.40 8.96
CA GLN A 58 -3.13 -7.99 7.56
C GLN A 58 -3.10 -9.24 6.65
N ASN A 59 -4.24 -9.90 6.55
CA ASN A 59 -4.43 -11.11 5.74
C ASN A 59 -5.25 -10.84 4.45
N GLN A 60 -5.49 -9.57 4.15
CA GLN A 60 -6.36 -9.13 3.07
C GLN A 60 -5.58 -8.29 2.07
N ASP A 61 -6.16 -8.12 0.87
CA ASP A 61 -5.61 -7.19 -0.10
C ASP A 61 -5.73 -5.75 0.43
N ALA A 62 -4.60 -5.04 0.44
CA ALA A 62 -4.49 -3.68 0.92
C ALA A 62 -4.70 -2.64 -0.18
N HIS A 63 -4.88 -3.06 -1.44
CA HIS A 63 -5.21 -2.16 -2.54
C HIS A 63 -6.64 -1.64 -2.42
N VAL A 64 -6.79 -0.31 -2.37
CA VAL A 64 -8.09 0.37 -2.30
C VAL A 64 -8.23 1.39 -3.42
N SER A 65 -9.44 1.50 -3.96
CA SER A 65 -9.79 2.58 -4.90
C SER A 65 -9.96 3.88 -4.12
N ILE A 66 -9.26 4.93 -4.56
CA ILE A 66 -9.45 6.30 -4.05
C ILE A 66 -10.33 7.16 -4.97
N ALA A 67 -10.92 6.55 -6.00
CA ALA A 67 -11.85 7.26 -6.86
C ALA A 67 -13.05 7.73 -6.00
N PRO A 68 -13.61 8.92 -6.27
CA PRO A 68 -14.80 9.38 -5.58
C PRO A 68 -15.94 8.36 -5.69
N PRO A 69 -16.73 8.15 -4.61
CA PRO A 69 -17.93 7.33 -4.68
C PRO A 69 -18.97 7.99 -5.60
N MET A 70 -19.75 7.15 -6.29
CA MET A 70 -20.86 7.56 -7.16
C MET A 70 -22.16 7.71 -6.38
#